data_AF-A0A968MJK3-F1
#
_entry.id   AF-A0A968MJK3-F1
#
_cell.length_a   1.000
_cell.length_b   1.000
_cell.length_c   1.000
_cell.angle_alpha   90.00
_cell.angle_beta   90.00
_cell.angle_gamma   90.00
#
_symmetry.space_group_name_H-M   'P 1'
#
loop_
_entity.id
_entity.type
_entity.pdbx_description
1 polymer ?
#
loop_
_entity_poly.entity_id
_entity_poly.type
_entity_poly.pdbx_seq_one_letter_code
_entity_poly.pdbx_strand_id
1 'polypeptide(L)'
;MKNKMNQYRVLFCAALLSLLLACQKKVTLGKLPISEEKLIAILLDTYIAENAAQPYYGEEKDSLMEVYYAHIATIHQVTLEQVNETLDMLQKDPTKLDLVYSKVLEK
;
A
#
# COMPACT_ATOMS: atom_id res chain seq x y z
N MET A 1 -24.22 -19.82 -47.14
CA MET A 1 -22.88 -19.42 -46.64
C MET A 1 -22.85 -18.21 -45.71
N LYS A 2 -23.72 -17.19 -45.84
CA LYS A 2 -23.71 -15.97 -44.99
C LYS A 2 -23.91 -16.21 -43.48
N ASN A 3 -24.65 -17.27 -43.09
CA ASN A 3 -24.97 -17.53 -41.67
C ASN A 3 -23.76 -17.97 -40.83
N LYS A 4 -22.85 -18.78 -41.39
CA LYS A 4 -21.64 -19.23 -40.68
C LYS A 4 -20.66 -18.08 -40.41
N MET A 5 -20.52 -17.16 -41.36
CA MET A 5 -19.63 -15.99 -41.24
C MET A 5 -20.08 -15.02 -40.14
N ASN A 6 -21.39 -14.90 -39.90
CA ASN A 6 -21.91 -14.09 -38.81
C ASN A 6 -21.72 -14.76 -37.44
N GLN A 7 -21.81 -16.09 -37.38
CA GLN A 7 -21.55 -16.85 -36.15
C GLN A 7 -20.09 -16.76 -35.70
N TYR A 8 -19.11 -16.78 -36.63
CA TYR A 8 -17.70 -16.57 -36.28
C TYR A 8 -17.41 -15.15 -35.77
N ARG A 9 -18.10 -14.12 -36.29
CA ARG A 9 -17.97 -12.74 -35.79
C ARG A 9 -18.51 -12.58 -34.38
N VAL A 10 -19.66 -13.20 -34.08
CA VAL A 10 -20.23 -13.20 -32.71
C VAL A 10 -19.33 -13.96 -31.73
N LEU A 11 -18.80 -15.12 -32.12
CA LEU A 11 -17.84 -15.89 -31.31
C LEU A 11 -16.55 -15.11 -31.06
N PHE A 12 -16.03 -14.41 -32.07
CA PHE A 12 -14.83 -13.58 -31.93
C PHE A 12 -15.06 -12.39 -30.99
N CYS A 13 -16.21 -11.70 -31.11
CA CYS A 13 -16.55 -10.61 -30.20
C CYS A 13 -16.77 -11.10 -28.76
N ALA A 14 -17.39 -12.26 -28.56
CA ALA A 14 -17.57 -12.86 -27.24
C ALA A 14 -16.22 -13.25 -26.59
N ALA A 15 -15.28 -13.80 -27.37
CA ALA A 15 -13.93 -14.09 -26.92
C ALA A 15 -13.17 -12.80 -26.53
N LEU A 16 -13.29 -11.74 -27.34
CA LEU A 16 -12.68 -10.43 -27.05
C LEU A 16 -13.24 -9.80 -25.76
N LEU A 17 -14.55 -9.95 -25.51
CA LEU A 17 -15.21 -9.44 -24.31
C LEU A 17 -14.78 -10.19 -23.04
N SER A 18 -14.49 -11.50 -23.16
CA SER A 18 -14.02 -12.32 -22.03
C SER A 18 -12.61 -11.94 -21.54
N LEU A 19 -11.76 -11.38 -22.43
CA LEU A 19 -10.44 -10.88 -22.07
C LEU A 19 -10.50 -9.58 -21.23
N LEU A 20 -11.56 -8.78 -21.37
CA LEU A 20 -11.74 -7.54 -20.62
C LEU A 20 -12.21 -7.77 -19.16
N LEU A 21 -12.78 -8.94 -18.87
CA LEU A 21 -13.27 -9.29 -17.53
C LEU A 21 -12.22 -10.04 -16.69
N ALA A 22 -11.08 -10.42 -17.26
CA ALA A 22 -10.09 -11.27 -16.61
C ALA A 22 -9.18 -10.54 -15.59
N CYS A 23 -9.31 -9.22 -15.43
CA CYS A 23 -8.38 -8.43 -14.60
C CYS A 23 -9.07 -7.67 -13.46
N GLN A 24 -9.79 -8.37 -12.60
CA GLN A 24 -10.11 -7.88 -11.27
C GLN A 24 -9.45 -8.76 -10.21
N LYS A 25 -8.12 -8.74 -10.14
CA LYS A 25 -7.40 -9.38 -9.03
C LYS A 25 -7.47 -8.42 -7.85
N LYS A 26 -8.28 -8.76 -6.84
CA LYS A 26 -8.35 -7.99 -5.59
C LYS A 26 -6.96 -7.96 -4.97
N VAL A 27 -6.31 -6.79 -5.00
CA VAL A 27 -5.00 -6.59 -4.39
C VAL A 27 -5.17 -6.75 -2.89
N THR A 28 -4.50 -7.73 -2.31
CA THR A 28 -4.49 -7.98 -0.89
C THR A 28 -3.07 -7.81 -0.38
N LEU A 29 -2.92 -7.10 0.73
CA LEU A 29 -1.70 -7.09 1.49
C LEU A 29 -1.56 -8.51 2.05
N GLY A 30 -0.57 -9.26 1.58
CA GLY A 30 -0.37 -10.66 1.98
C GLY A 30 0.06 -10.77 3.44
N LYS A 31 0.80 -11.83 3.79
CA LYS A 31 1.45 -11.91 5.11
C LYS A 31 2.57 -10.87 5.20
N LEU A 32 2.23 -9.68 5.68
CA LEU A 32 3.20 -8.69 6.16
C LEU A 32 3.54 -8.96 7.64
N PRO A 33 4.73 -8.57 8.11
CA PRO A 33 5.07 -8.63 9.54
C PRO A 33 4.11 -7.83 10.42
N ILE A 34 3.56 -6.74 9.89
CA ILE A 34 2.59 -5.86 10.53
C ILE A 34 1.24 -5.96 9.81
N SER A 35 0.14 -6.07 10.56
CA SER A 35 -1.19 -6.08 9.98
C SER A 35 -1.49 -4.76 9.27
N GLU A 36 -2.31 -4.80 8.23
CA GLU A 36 -2.68 -3.62 7.45
C GLU A 36 -3.24 -2.48 8.31
N GLU A 37 -4.17 -2.78 9.21
CA GLU A 37 -4.79 -1.78 10.10
C GLU A 37 -3.75 -1.09 10.99
N LYS A 38 -2.80 -1.87 11.53
CA LYS A 38 -1.73 -1.36 12.38
C LYS A 38 -0.72 -0.55 11.55
N LEU A 39 -0.40 -1.01 10.34
CA LEU A 39 0.47 -0.30 9.42
C LEU A 39 -0.10 1.07 9.05
N ILE A 40 -1.41 1.16 8.74
CA ILE A 40 -2.09 2.43 8.46
C ILE A 40 -1.98 3.37 9.67
N ALA A 41 -2.20 2.87 10.88
CA ALA A 41 -2.09 3.66 12.10
C ALA A 41 -0.66 4.16 12.36
N ILE A 42 0.35 3.30 12.18
CA ILE A 42 1.77 3.66 12.29
C ILE A 42 2.12 4.76 11.29
N LEU A 43 1.68 4.63 10.03
CA LEU A 43 1.96 5.62 8.98
C LEU A 43 1.28 6.96 9.26
N LEU A 44 0.07 6.96 9.82
CA LEU A 44 -0.61 8.19 10.22
C LEU A 44 0.14 8.90 11.35
N ASP A 45 0.53 8.18 12.39
CA ASP A 45 1.31 8.75 13.50
C ASP A 45 2.69 9.24 13.04
N THR A 46 3.31 8.52 12.11
CA THR A 46 4.55 8.93 11.46
C THR A 46 4.36 10.24 10.69
N TYR A 47 3.29 10.35 9.91
CA TYR A 47 2.97 11.59 9.20
C TYR A 47 2.76 12.77 10.18
N ILE A 48 2.06 12.56 11.30
CA ILE A 48 1.88 13.59 12.33
C ILE A 48 3.23 14.01 12.92
N ALA A 49 4.08 13.05 13.27
CA ALA A 49 5.42 13.29 13.81
C ALA A 49 6.31 14.10 12.84
N GLU A 50 6.31 13.75 11.55
CA GLU A 50 7.04 14.47 10.51
C GLU A 50 6.60 15.94 10.38
N ASN A 51 5.28 16.17 10.43
CA ASN A 51 4.72 17.52 10.37
C ASN A 51 5.03 18.32 11.66
N ALA A 52 5.01 17.68 12.82
CA ALA A 52 5.40 18.31 14.08
C ALA A 52 6.91 18.65 14.12
N ALA A 53 7.74 17.86 13.43
CA ALA A 53 9.18 18.11 13.31
C ALA A 53 9.55 19.11 12.21
N GLN A 54 8.59 19.58 11.41
CA GLN A 54 8.83 20.48 10.27
C GLN A 54 9.55 21.80 10.62
N PRO A 55 9.38 22.40 11.81
CA PRO A 55 10.13 23.60 12.21
C PRO A 55 11.63 23.38 12.50
N TYR A 56 12.06 22.13 12.74
CA TYR A 56 13.42 21.77 13.13
C TYR A 56 14.25 21.33 11.92
N TYR A 57 15.58 21.41 12.02
CA TYR A 57 16.49 21.03 10.93
C TYR A 57 17.83 20.48 11.45
N GLY A 58 18.55 19.78 10.57
CA GLY A 58 19.84 19.17 10.90
C GLY A 58 19.75 18.18 12.06
N GLU A 59 20.80 18.16 12.89
CA GLU A 59 20.94 17.22 14.01
C GLU A 59 19.79 17.28 15.03
N GLU A 60 19.17 18.46 15.20
CA GLU A 60 18.02 18.63 16.09
C GLU A 60 16.80 17.90 15.56
N LYS A 61 16.53 18.01 14.24
CA LYS A 61 15.45 17.26 13.61
C LYS A 61 15.74 15.76 13.69
N ASP A 62 16.96 15.34 13.36
CA ASP A 62 17.32 13.92 13.36
C ASP A 62 17.12 13.29 14.75
N SER A 63 17.61 13.96 15.80
CA SER A 63 17.43 13.54 17.19
C SER A 63 15.95 13.48 17.60
N LEU A 64 15.15 14.47 17.19
CA LEU A 64 13.72 14.50 17.48
C LEU A 64 12.98 13.36 16.78
N MET A 65 13.33 13.07 15.52
CA MET A 65 12.72 12.01 14.74
C MET A 65 13.05 10.62 15.31
N GLU A 66 14.27 10.39 15.79
CA GLU A 66 14.62 9.14 16.48
C GLU A 66 13.70 8.88 17.69
N VAL A 67 13.45 9.92 18.50
CA VAL A 67 12.53 9.83 19.65
C VAL A 67 11.11 9.52 19.20
N TYR A 68 10.62 10.21 18.16
CA TYR A 68 9.27 9.96 17.63
C TYR A 68 9.11 8.54 17.10
N TYR A 69 10.04 8.04 16.28
CA TYR A 69 9.94 6.68 15.75
C TYR A 69 10.00 5.63 16.86
N ALA A 70 10.87 5.80 17.86
CA ALA A 70 10.91 4.91 19.02
C ALA A 70 9.58 4.92 19.79
N HIS A 71 8.96 6.09 19.96
CA HIS A 71 7.69 6.23 20.66
C HIS A 71 6.54 5.60 19.86
N ILE A 72 6.45 5.85 18.55
CA ILE A 72 5.44 5.27 17.65
C ILE A 72 5.55 3.73 17.66
N ALA A 73 6.76 3.18 17.54
CA ALA A 73 6.99 1.75 17.62
C ALA A 73 6.49 1.16 18.95
N THR A 74 6.72 1.88 20.05
CA THR A 74 6.24 1.50 21.39
C THR A 74 4.71 1.52 21.49
N ILE A 75 4.04 2.57 21.00
CA ILE A 75 2.57 2.68 20.98
C ILE A 75 1.95 1.49 20.25
N HIS A 76 2.50 1.16 19.09
CA HIS A 76 1.96 0.10 18.22
C HIS A 76 2.46 -1.30 18.57
N GLN A 77 3.31 -1.43 19.60
CA GLN A 77 3.91 -2.70 20.03
C GLN A 77 4.58 -3.44 18.87
N VAL A 78 5.42 -2.72 18.13
CA VAL A 78 6.22 -3.24 17.03
C VAL A 78 7.69 -2.89 17.25
N THR A 79 8.57 -3.66 16.64
CA THR A 79 9.99 -3.32 16.55
C THR A 79 10.24 -2.46 15.32
N LEU A 80 11.28 -1.61 15.36
CA LEU A 80 11.71 -0.87 14.16
C LEU A 80 12.11 -1.83 13.02
N GLU A 81 12.64 -3.01 13.35
CA GLU A 81 12.96 -4.06 12.37
C GLU A 81 11.70 -4.53 11.62
N GLN A 82 10.60 -4.80 12.34
CA GLN A 82 9.33 -5.18 11.71
C GLN A 82 8.75 -4.07 10.83
N VAL A 83 8.91 -2.80 11.24
CA VAL A 83 8.47 -1.66 10.43
C VAL A 83 9.29 -1.57 9.15
N ASN A 84 10.63 -1.62 9.26
CA ASN A 84 11.53 -1.57 8.12
C ASN A 84 11.30 -2.74 7.15
N GLU A 85 11.19 -3.96 7.67
CA GLU A 85 10.89 -5.15 6.86
C GLU A 85 9.54 -5.01 6.13
N THR A 86 8.52 -4.49 6.81
CA THR A 86 7.21 -4.25 6.20
C THR A 86 7.30 -3.21 5.07
N LEU A 87 8.02 -2.10 5.29
CA LEU A 87 8.21 -1.07 4.28
C LEU A 87 9.01 -1.60 3.08
N ASP A 88 10.07 -2.38 3.31
CA ASP A 88 10.86 -3.01 2.26
C ASP A 88 10.00 -3.98 1.41
N MET A 89 9.08 -4.72 2.04
CA MET A 89 8.15 -5.59 1.32
C MET A 89 7.14 -4.79 0.48
N LEU A 90 6.66 -3.64 0.99
CA LEU A 90 5.75 -2.76 0.25
C LEU A 90 6.44 -2.07 -0.93
N GLN A 91 7.67 -1.60 -0.76
CA GLN A 91 8.42 -0.94 -1.84
C GLN A 91 8.66 -1.87 -3.04
N LYS A 92 8.74 -3.17 -2.81
CA LYS A 92 8.86 -4.19 -3.87
C LYS A 92 7.56 -4.46 -4.63
N ASP A 93 6.43 -3.96 -4.12
CA ASP A 93 5.11 -4.13 -4.73
C ASP A 93 4.37 -2.78 -4.78
N PRO A 94 4.62 -1.96 -5.84
CA PRO A 94 4.06 -0.62 -5.97
C PRO A 94 2.54 -0.58 -5.82
N THR A 95 1.84 -1.62 -6.28
CA THR A 95 0.37 -1.70 -6.18
C THR A 95 -0.10 -1.82 -4.74
N LYS A 96 0.63 -2.55 -3.88
CA LYS A 96 0.33 -2.62 -2.45
C LYS A 96 0.69 -1.33 -1.72
N LEU A 97 1.78 -0.69 -2.11
CA LEU A 97 2.20 0.59 -1.54
C LEU A 97 1.12 1.66 -1.76
N ASP A 98 0.64 1.80 -3.01
CA ASP A 98 -0.44 2.73 -3.36
C ASP A 98 -1.74 2.45 -2.60
N LEU A 99 -2.07 1.17 -2.42
CA LEU A 99 -3.25 0.77 -1.65
C LEU A 99 -3.15 1.22 -0.19
N VAL A 100 -2.00 1.02 0.45
CA VAL A 100 -1.78 1.44 1.85
C VAL A 100 -1.85 2.96 1.96
N TYR A 101 -1.19 3.69 1.08
CA TYR A 101 -1.22 5.16 1.10
C TYR A 101 -2.62 5.72 0.86
N SER A 102 -3.38 5.15 -0.07
CA SER A 102 -4.76 5.58 -0.32
C SER A 102 -5.62 5.48 0.93
N LYS A 103 -5.45 4.39 1.70
CA LYS A 103 -6.18 4.18 2.96
C LYS A 103 -5.72 5.09 4.10
N VAL A 104 -4.45 5.49 4.12
CA VAL A 104 -3.96 6.51 5.06
C VAL A 104 -4.62 7.86 4.76
N LEU A 105 -4.80 8.22 3.49
CA LEU A 105 -5.43 9.49 3.08
C LEU A 105 -6.96 9.53 3.26
N GLU A 106 -7.61 8.37 3.36
CA GLU A 106 -9.05 8.25 3.63
C GLU A 106 -9.43 8.42 5.11
N LYS A 107 -8.44 8.44 6.02
CA LYS A 107 -8.64 8.64 7.47
C LYS A 107 -8.61 10.11 7.86
#